data_AF-A0AB36J1S6-F1
#
_entry.id   AF-A0AB36J1S6-F1
#
_cell.length_a   1.000
_cell.length_b   1.000
_cell.length_c   1.000
_cell.angle_alpha   90.00
_cell.angle_beta   90.00
_cell.angle_gamma   90.00
#
_symmetry.space_group_name_H-M   'P 1'
#
loop_
_entity.id
_entity.type
_entity.pdbx_description
1 polymer ?
#
loop_
_entity_poly.entity_id
_entity_poly.type
_entity_poly.pdbx_seq_one_letter_code
_entity_poly.pdbx_strand_id
1 'polypeptide(L)'
;MKFVEKLRGAAATMPRRLAVAAIGAALLSGLVGVVGGSAIAGAFSKPGLPVEYLQVPSPSMGRNIKVQFQGGGPHAVYLLDGLRAQDDYNGWDINTPAFEEFYQSGLSVIMPVGGQSSFYSNWYQPSQGNGQNYTYKWETFLTQEMPTWLQANKQVSPFGNAVVGLSMSGGSSLILAAYYPQQFPYAASLSGFVNPSEGWWPTLIGLAMTDSGGYNANSMWGPSSDPAWKRNDPMVQIPRLVANNTRIWMYCGNGTPSDLGGDNMPAKFLEGLTLRTNETFQNNYVAAGGRNGVFNFPANGTHSWPYWNAQLVAMKPDIIQVLNSGNNSA
;
A
#
# COMPACT_ATOMS: atom_id res chain seq x y z
N MET A 1 1.37 -33.08 -33.39
CA MET A 1 1.61 -34.01 -32.26
C MET A 1 2.97 -33.82 -31.58
N LYS A 2 4.08 -33.61 -32.30
CA LYS A 2 5.44 -33.50 -31.71
C LYS A 2 5.76 -32.27 -30.83
N PHE A 3 4.97 -31.18 -30.90
CA PHE A 3 5.21 -29.95 -30.12
C PHE A 3 4.62 -30.02 -28.69
N VAL A 4 3.45 -30.67 -28.56
CA VAL A 4 2.74 -30.83 -27.28
C VAL A 4 3.44 -31.85 -26.38
N GLU A 5 4.06 -32.88 -26.96
CA GLU A 5 4.88 -33.86 -26.22
C GLU A 5 6.18 -33.24 -25.68
N LYS A 6 6.79 -32.31 -26.42
CA LYS A 6 7.99 -31.58 -25.97
C LYS A 6 7.71 -30.68 -24.77
N LEU A 7 6.54 -30.01 -24.75
CA LEU A 7 6.11 -29.18 -23.62
C LEU A 7 5.80 -30.01 -22.37
N ARG A 8 5.20 -31.21 -22.55
CA ARG A 8 4.95 -32.15 -21.44
C ARG A 8 6.23 -32.72 -20.84
N GLY A 9 7.26 -32.99 -21.65
CA GLY A 9 8.57 -33.46 -21.16
C GLY A 9 9.35 -32.41 -20.37
N ALA A 10 9.27 -31.13 -20.79
CA ALA A 10 9.94 -30.03 -20.11
C ALA A 10 9.27 -29.67 -18.75
N ALA A 11 7.95 -29.82 -18.64
CA ALA A 11 7.22 -29.60 -17.39
C ALA A 11 7.47 -30.72 -16.35
N ALA A 12 7.71 -31.95 -16.79
CA ALA A 12 7.94 -33.11 -15.91
C ALA A 12 9.33 -33.14 -15.26
N THR A 13 10.31 -32.42 -15.83
CA THR A 13 11.71 -32.37 -15.37
C THR A 13 12.07 -31.07 -14.65
N MET A 14 11.13 -30.13 -14.60
CA MET A 14 11.35 -28.84 -13.97
C MET A 14 11.34 -28.99 -12.44
N PRO A 15 12.41 -28.60 -11.71
CA PRO A 15 12.44 -28.69 -10.26
C PRO A 15 11.28 -27.86 -9.68
N ARG A 16 10.62 -28.39 -8.63
CA ARG A 16 9.40 -27.83 -8.03
C ARG A 16 9.45 -26.31 -7.80
N ARG A 17 10.63 -25.76 -7.50
CA ARG A 17 10.88 -24.31 -7.32
C ARG A 17 10.77 -23.50 -8.61
N LEU A 18 11.26 -24.02 -9.74
CA LEU A 18 11.11 -23.38 -11.06
C LEU A 18 9.68 -23.51 -11.60
N ALA A 19 8.98 -24.61 -11.29
CA ALA A 19 7.56 -24.75 -11.62
C ALA A 19 6.70 -23.74 -10.84
N VAL A 20 6.98 -23.53 -9.55
CA VAL A 20 6.32 -22.49 -8.74
C VAL A 20 6.64 -21.08 -9.26
N ALA A 21 7.89 -20.82 -9.68
CA ALA A 21 8.28 -19.54 -10.26
C ALA A 21 7.60 -19.28 -11.63
N ALA A 22 7.50 -20.30 -12.49
CA ALA A 22 6.82 -20.20 -13.78
C ALA A 22 5.31 -20.00 -13.62
N ILE A 23 4.68 -20.67 -12.65
CA ILE A 23 3.27 -20.46 -12.30
C ILE A 23 3.06 -19.07 -11.70
N GLY A 24 3.96 -18.62 -10.82
CA GLY A 24 3.93 -17.27 -10.26
C GLY A 24 4.03 -16.18 -11.34
N ALA A 25 4.97 -16.32 -12.27
CA ALA A 25 5.13 -15.38 -13.39
C ALA A 25 3.92 -15.35 -14.33
N ALA A 26 3.31 -16.51 -14.61
CA ALA A 26 2.10 -16.62 -15.44
C ALA A 26 0.85 -16.04 -14.74
N LEU A 27 0.73 -16.19 -13.42
CA LEU A 27 -0.38 -15.63 -12.64
C LEU A 27 -0.25 -14.11 -12.44
N LEU A 28 0.98 -13.60 -12.31
CA LEU A 28 1.28 -12.17 -12.31
C LEU A 28 0.92 -11.51 -13.65
N SER A 29 1.16 -12.19 -14.79
CA SER A 29 0.77 -11.69 -16.11
C SER A 29 -0.71 -11.93 -16.47
N GLY A 30 -1.41 -12.84 -15.78
CA GLY A 30 -2.87 -13.00 -15.86
C GLY A 30 -3.69 -11.82 -15.33
N LEU A 31 -3.05 -10.88 -14.62
CA LEU A 31 -3.66 -9.61 -14.23
C LEU A 31 -4.01 -8.70 -15.43
N VAL A 32 -3.42 -8.94 -16.61
CA VAL A 32 -3.71 -8.21 -17.86
C VAL A 32 -5.18 -8.31 -18.27
N GLY A 33 -5.88 -9.40 -17.92
CA GLY A 33 -7.26 -9.63 -18.37
C GLY A 33 -8.37 -9.18 -17.40
N VAL A 34 -8.07 -9.04 -16.09
CA VAL A 34 -9.12 -8.87 -15.07
C VAL A 34 -9.27 -7.42 -14.61
N VAL A 35 -8.27 -6.57 -14.85
CA VAL A 35 -8.34 -5.12 -14.54
C VAL A 35 -8.68 -4.28 -15.79
N GLY A 36 -8.59 -4.86 -16.99
CA GLY A 36 -8.84 -4.20 -18.27
C GLY A 36 -10.28 -4.29 -18.79
N GLY A 37 -11.16 -5.04 -18.12
CA GLY A 37 -12.59 -4.96 -18.38
C GLY A 37 -13.15 -3.76 -17.65
N SER A 38 -13.93 -2.92 -18.33
CA SER A 38 -14.69 -1.82 -17.76
C SER A 38 -15.68 -2.34 -16.70
N ALA A 39 -15.18 -2.65 -15.50
CA ALA A 39 -15.99 -2.76 -14.32
C ALA A 39 -16.52 -1.35 -14.06
N ILE A 40 -17.84 -1.21 -14.08
CA ILE A 40 -18.50 0.05 -13.75
C ILE A 40 -18.04 0.39 -12.32
N ALA A 41 -17.20 1.42 -12.19
CA ALA A 41 -16.81 1.99 -10.90
C ALA A 41 -18.11 2.38 -10.16
N GLY A 42 -18.36 1.74 -9.02
CA GLY A 42 -19.67 1.80 -8.34
C GLY A 42 -19.68 2.53 -7.00
N ALA A 43 -18.53 2.99 -6.51
CA ALA A 43 -18.39 3.50 -5.14
C ALA A 43 -17.75 4.90 -5.05
N PHE A 44 -17.72 5.64 -6.15
CA PHE A 44 -17.29 7.04 -6.13
C PHE A 44 -18.10 7.85 -5.12
N SER A 45 -17.44 8.78 -4.44
CA SER A 45 -18.09 9.71 -3.51
C SER A 45 -19.38 10.31 -4.07
N LYS A 46 -20.48 10.21 -3.32
CA LYS A 46 -21.76 10.75 -3.75
C LYS A 46 -21.73 12.29 -3.79
N PRO A 47 -22.51 12.92 -4.70
CA PRO A 47 -22.74 14.37 -4.65
C PRO A 47 -23.27 14.80 -3.27
N GLY A 48 -22.72 15.89 -2.71
CA GLY A 48 -23.11 16.46 -1.42
C GLY A 48 -22.06 16.35 -0.30
N LEU A 49 -21.01 15.53 -0.49
CA LEU A 49 -19.84 15.53 0.38
C LEU A 49 -18.88 16.67 0.03
N PRO A 50 -18.17 17.28 1.01
CA PRO A 50 -17.22 18.37 0.77
C PRO A 50 -15.87 17.84 0.27
N VAL A 51 -15.88 17.02 -0.80
CA VAL A 51 -14.68 16.47 -1.43
C VAL A 51 -14.08 17.50 -2.39
N GLU A 52 -12.77 17.73 -2.25
CA GLU A 52 -11.97 18.62 -3.05
C GLU A 52 -10.92 17.86 -3.88
N TYR A 53 -10.51 18.44 -5.00
CA TYR A 53 -9.46 17.92 -5.88
C TYR A 53 -8.33 18.94 -5.97
N LEU A 54 -7.34 18.78 -5.11
CA LEU A 54 -6.25 19.72 -4.94
C LEU A 54 -5.14 19.47 -5.97
N GLN A 55 -4.40 20.53 -6.30
CA GLN A 55 -3.15 20.47 -7.06
C GLN A 55 -2.01 20.96 -6.16
N VAL A 56 -1.28 20.01 -5.56
CA VAL A 56 -0.24 20.32 -4.58
C VAL A 56 1.12 20.35 -5.29
N PRO A 57 1.86 21.46 -5.26
CA PRO A 57 3.18 21.52 -5.88
C PRO A 57 4.17 20.57 -5.21
N SER A 58 4.88 19.77 -6.00
CA SER A 58 6.00 18.94 -5.56
C SER A 58 7.30 19.46 -6.20
N PRO A 59 8.08 20.30 -5.47
CA PRO A 59 9.40 20.72 -5.93
C PRO A 59 10.32 19.54 -6.27
N SER A 60 10.31 18.49 -5.44
CA SER A 60 11.18 17.31 -5.62
C SER A 60 10.84 16.46 -6.85
N MET A 61 9.59 16.52 -7.35
CA MET A 61 9.16 15.86 -8.59
C MET A 61 8.93 16.84 -9.75
N GLY A 62 9.17 18.13 -9.56
CA GLY A 62 9.06 19.16 -10.60
C GLY A 62 7.66 19.29 -11.21
N ARG A 63 6.61 18.94 -10.46
CA ARG A 63 5.22 18.92 -10.98
C ARG A 63 4.19 19.07 -9.87
N ASN A 64 2.95 19.39 -10.23
CA ASN A 64 1.83 19.32 -9.30
C ASN A 64 1.36 17.88 -9.16
N ILE A 65 1.02 17.50 -7.94
CA ILE A 65 0.44 16.21 -7.58
C ILE A 65 -1.02 16.44 -7.24
N LYS A 66 -1.90 15.68 -7.90
CA LYS A 66 -3.33 15.70 -7.57
C LYS A 66 -3.54 15.00 -6.22
N VAL A 67 -4.35 15.61 -5.35
CA VAL A 67 -4.72 15.05 -4.05
C VAL A 67 -6.21 15.20 -3.87
N GLN A 68 -6.94 14.10 -3.70
CA GLN A 68 -8.34 14.17 -3.28
C GLN A 68 -8.38 14.37 -1.77
N PHE A 69 -9.23 15.29 -1.33
CA PHE A 69 -9.22 15.75 0.04
C PHE A 69 -10.64 15.97 0.55
N GLN A 70 -10.91 15.58 1.79
CA GLN A 70 -12.11 15.99 2.52
C GLN A 70 -11.70 16.50 3.88
N GLY A 71 -12.02 17.76 4.17
CA GLY A 71 -11.80 18.34 5.49
C GLY A 71 -12.77 17.75 6.52
N GLY A 72 -12.27 17.45 7.71
CA GLY A 72 -13.09 16.94 8.82
C GLY A 72 -12.51 17.18 10.22
N GLY A 73 -11.24 17.58 10.31
CA GLY A 73 -10.57 17.93 11.56
C GLY A 73 -9.07 18.20 11.36
N PRO A 74 -8.34 18.58 12.43
CA PRO A 74 -6.92 18.95 12.33
C PRO A 74 -6.03 17.75 12.05
N HIS A 75 -6.41 16.54 12.46
CA HIS A 75 -5.69 15.31 12.13
C HIS A 75 -6.29 14.65 10.89
N ALA A 76 -5.47 13.87 10.18
CA ALA A 76 -5.86 13.28 8.91
C ALA A 76 -5.55 11.78 8.81
N VAL A 77 -6.28 11.12 7.91
CA VAL A 77 -6.01 9.77 7.44
C VAL A 77 -5.50 9.83 6.00
N TYR A 78 -4.25 9.42 5.81
CA TYR A 78 -3.60 9.30 4.51
C TYR A 78 -3.92 7.92 3.95
N LEU A 79 -4.73 7.88 2.89
CA LEU A 79 -5.14 6.65 2.21
C LEU A 79 -4.27 6.44 0.96
N LEU A 80 -3.28 5.58 1.12
CA LEU A 80 -2.30 5.25 0.07
C LEU A 80 -2.86 4.17 -0.86
N ASP A 81 -2.68 4.35 -2.16
CA ASP A 81 -3.19 3.47 -3.21
C ASP A 81 -2.30 2.21 -3.40
N GLY A 82 -2.76 1.27 -4.22
CA GLY A 82 -2.04 0.06 -4.57
C GLY A 82 -1.03 0.26 -5.71
N LEU A 83 -0.53 -0.87 -6.24
CA LEU A 83 0.50 -0.89 -7.28
C LEU A 83 0.07 -0.22 -8.60
N ARG A 84 -1.23 -0.26 -8.90
CA ARG A 84 -1.84 0.27 -10.13
C ARG A 84 -2.51 1.64 -9.93
N ALA A 85 -1.96 2.46 -9.03
CA ALA A 85 -2.45 3.81 -8.78
C ALA A 85 -2.61 4.58 -10.10
N GLN A 86 -3.78 5.17 -10.33
CA GLN A 86 -4.10 5.91 -11.54
C GLN A 86 -3.80 7.40 -11.36
N ASP A 87 -3.60 8.11 -12.47
CA ASP A 87 -3.29 9.55 -12.46
C ASP A 87 -4.55 10.45 -12.39
N ASP A 88 -5.74 9.87 -12.52
CA ASP A 88 -7.02 10.56 -12.43
C ASP A 88 -7.61 10.51 -11.02
N TYR A 89 -7.76 9.34 -10.42
CA TYR A 89 -8.31 9.16 -9.08
C TYR A 89 -7.56 8.08 -8.29
N ASN A 90 -7.57 8.22 -6.97
CA ASN A 90 -7.06 7.22 -6.07
C ASN A 90 -8.04 6.04 -5.99
N GLY A 91 -7.51 4.82 -6.00
CA GLY A 91 -8.28 3.58 -5.94
C GLY A 91 -9.25 3.49 -4.76
N TRP A 92 -8.95 4.15 -3.63
CA TRP A 92 -9.87 4.23 -2.50
C TRP A 92 -11.20 4.88 -2.87
N ASP A 93 -11.20 6.01 -3.58
CA ASP A 93 -12.44 6.65 -4.01
C ASP A 93 -13.10 5.92 -5.19
N ILE A 94 -12.30 5.31 -6.07
CA ILE A 94 -12.85 4.51 -7.18
C ILE A 94 -13.67 3.31 -6.66
N ASN A 95 -13.18 2.65 -5.61
CA ASN A 95 -13.65 1.32 -5.20
C ASN A 95 -14.33 1.28 -3.84
N THR A 96 -14.35 2.38 -3.09
CA THR A 96 -14.87 2.41 -1.72
C THR A 96 -15.55 3.74 -1.40
N PRO A 97 -16.59 3.77 -0.55
CA PRO A 97 -17.20 5.01 -0.10
C PRO A 97 -16.40 5.67 1.05
N ALA A 98 -15.06 5.62 1.03
CA ALA A 98 -14.20 6.06 2.13
C ALA A 98 -14.46 7.50 2.59
N PHE A 99 -14.70 8.43 1.66
CA PHE A 99 -15.06 9.80 2.02
C PHE A 99 -16.42 9.88 2.74
N GLU A 100 -17.42 9.09 2.35
CA GLU A 100 -18.71 8.98 3.03
C GLU A 100 -18.54 8.37 4.44
N GLU A 101 -17.74 7.32 4.56
CA GLU A 101 -17.51 6.60 5.82
C GLU A 101 -16.79 7.45 6.88
N PHE A 102 -15.92 8.37 6.45
CA PHE A 102 -15.19 9.30 7.32
C PHE A 102 -15.84 10.69 7.40
N TYR A 103 -16.96 10.92 6.71
CA TYR A 103 -17.68 12.18 6.82
C TYR A 103 -18.13 12.39 8.27
N GLN A 104 -17.89 13.60 8.80
CA GLN A 104 -18.18 13.98 10.19
C GLN A 104 -17.46 13.14 11.27
N SER A 105 -16.39 12.42 10.93
CA SER A 105 -15.64 11.61 11.91
C SER A 105 -14.70 12.43 12.81
N GLY A 106 -14.55 13.74 12.55
CA GLY A 106 -13.53 14.58 13.19
C GLY A 106 -12.13 14.42 12.59
N LEU A 107 -11.99 13.71 11.47
CA LEU A 107 -10.72 13.48 10.77
C LEU A 107 -10.82 14.00 9.33
N SER A 108 -9.76 14.63 8.85
CA SER A 108 -9.61 14.89 7.42
C SER A 108 -9.18 13.62 6.68
N VAL A 109 -9.57 13.47 5.42
CA VAL A 109 -9.17 12.34 4.57
C VAL A 109 -8.32 12.86 3.42
N ILE A 110 -7.16 12.25 3.20
CA ILE A 110 -6.19 12.63 2.17
C ILE A 110 -5.92 11.40 1.30
N MET A 111 -6.17 11.53 0.00
CA MET A 111 -5.89 10.49 -1.00
C MET A 111 -4.96 11.07 -2.07
N PRO A 112 -3.62 10.85 -1.97
CA PRO A 112 -2.69 11.20 -3.04
C PRO A 112 -3.03 10.42 -4.32
N VAL A 113 -3.06 11.09 -5.46
CA VAL A 113 -3.38 10.48 -6.77
C VAL A 113 -2.11 10.29 -7.59
N GLY A 114 -2.02 9.17 -8.30
CA GLY A 114 -0.88 8.79 -9.13
C GLY A 114 0.19 8.02 -8.37
N GLY A 115 1.36 7.89 -9.01
CA GLY A 115 2.49 7.18 -8.41
C GLY A 115 2.42 5.66 -8.59
N GLN A 116 1.92 5.21 -9.75
CA GLN A 116 1.94 3.80 -10.14
C GLN A 116 3.31 3.17 -9.85
N SER A 117 3.30 2.00 -9.20
CA SER A 117 4.50 1.24 -8.86
C SER A 117 5.55 1.94 -7.98
N SER A 118 5.23 3.09 -7.38
CA SER A 118 6.21 3.94 -6.69
C SER A 118 6.70 3.43 -5.33
N PHE A 119 5.95 2.52 -4.71
CA PHE A 119 6.07 2.14 -3.29
C PHE A 119 6.07 3.34 -2.34
N TYR A 120 5.52 4.48 -2.77
CA TYR A 120 5.55 5.75 -2.05
C TYR A 120 6.94 6.12 -1.49
N SER A 121 8.01 5.71 -2.18
CA SER A 121 9.40 5.90 -1.78
C SER A 121 10.05 7.04 -2.55
N ASN A 122 11.17 7.54 -2.03
CA ASN A 122 12.15 8.25 -2.84
C ASN A 122 12.95 7.25 -3.66
N TRP A 123 12.96 7.42 -4.98
CA TRP A 123 13.72 6.59 -5.92
C TRP A 123 15.14 7.15 -6.09
N TYR A 124 16.08 6.29 -6.49
CA TYR A 124 17.43 6.72 -6.83
C TYR A 124 17.46 7.54 -8.13
N GLN A 125 16.71 7.11 -9.14
CA GLN A 125 16.75 7.68 -10.48
C GLN A 125 15.39 7.49 -11.20
N PRO A 126 15.15 8.15 -12.35
CA PRO A 126 14.00 7.84 -13.17
C PRO A 126 13.98 6.35 -13.56
N SER A 127 12.78 5.80 -13.68
CA SER A 127 12.56 4.41 -14.09
C SER A 127 13.14 4.15 -15.47
N GLN A 128 14.08 3.20 -15.55
CA GLN A 128 14.71 2.81 -16.81
C GLN A 128 13.78 1.87 -17.58
N GLY A 129 13.46 2.21 -18.83
CA GLY A 129 12.74 1.34 -19.77
C GLY A 129 11.29 1.72 -20.08
N ASN A 130 10.66 2.61 -19.30
CA ASN A 130 9.27 3.06 -19.54
C ASN A 130 9.13 4.55 -19.91
N GLY A 131 10.25 5.25 -20.13
CA GLY A 131 10.25 6.64 -20.57
C GLY A 131 9.95 7.68 -19.47
N GLN A 132 9.97 7.29 -18.19
CA GLN A 132 9.84 8.24 -17.09
C GLN A 132 10.94 9.30 -17.16
N ASN A 133 10.57 10.58 -17.16
CA ASN A 133 11.47 11.73 -17.35
C ASN A 133 11.77 12.52 -16.07
N TYR A 134 11.37 12.01 -14.90
CA TYR A 134 11.66 12.58 -13.58
C TYR A 134 11.87 11.46 -12.56
N THR A 135 12.50 11.77 -11.43
CA THR A 135 12.70 10.80 -10.34
C THR A 135 11.52 10.87 -9.39
N TYR A 136 10.92 9.73 -9.05
CA TYR A 136 9.90 9.68 -8.01
C TYR A 136 10.48 10.06 -6.64
N LYS A 137 9.81 11.00 -5.96
CA LYS A 137 10.15 11.48 -4.62
C LYS A 137 8.92 11.49 -3.71
N TRP A 138 8.18 10.38 -3.71
CA TRP A 138 6.91 10.27 -3.00
C TRP A 138 7.06 10.36 -1.48
N GLU A 139 8.13 9.82 -0.92
CA GLU A 139 8.38 9.96 0.52
C GLU A 139 8.59 11.42 0.90
N THR A 140 9.40 12.17 0.13
CA THR A 140 9.55 13.62 0.32
C THR A 140 8.22 14.34 0.17
N PHE A 141 7.43 14.01 -0.85
CA PHE A 141 6.13 14.64 -1.05
C PHE A 141 5.18 14.39 0.13
N LEU A 142 5.04 13.14 0.58
CA LEU A 142 4.12 12.77 1.66
C LEU A 142 4.56 13.26 3.03
N THR A 143 5.86 13.44 3.26
CA THR A 143 6.41 13.75 4.59
C THR A 143 6.82 15.20 4.78
N GLN A 144 6.97 15.96 3.69
CA GLN A 144 7.45 17.34 3.75
C GLN A 144 6.56 18.27 2.92
N GLU A 145 6.41 18.00 1.63
CA GLU A 145 5.79 18.98 0.70
C GLU A 145 4.28 19.07 0.91
N MET A 146 3.58 17.94 0.87
CA MET A 146 2.14 17.84 1.05
C MET A 146 1.68 18.27 2.45
N PRO A 147 2.26 17.79 3.58
CA PRO A 147 1.82 18.22 4.91
C PRO A 147 2.06 19.72 5.14
N THR A 148 3.16 20.29 4.64
CA THR A 148 3.41 21.74 4.72
C THR A 148 2.33 22.52 3.95
N TRP A 149 2.00 22.07 2.74
CA TRP A 149 0.96 22.72 1.93
C TRP A 149 -0.42 22.60 2.58
N LEU A 150 -0.79 21.41 3.07
CA LEU A 150 -2.08 21.18 3.73
C LEU A 150 -2.21 21.95 5.05
N GLN A 151 -1.12 22.13 5.80
CA GLN A 151 -1.12 22.98 6.98
C GLN A 151 -1.44 24.43 6.62
N ALA A 152 -0.72 24.98 5.63
CA ALA A 152 -0.88 26.38 5.23
C ALA A 152 -2.24 26.69 4.58
N ASN A 153 -2.80 25.74 3.81
CA ASN A 153 -3.97 26.00 2.96
C ASN A 153 -5.26 25.34 3.46
N LYS A 154 -5.17 24.29 4.29
CA LYS A 154 -6.30 23.47 4.76
C LYS A 154 -6.34 23.28 6.27
N GLN A 155 -5.41 23.89 7.01
CA GLN A 155 -5.32 23.82 8.48
C GLN A 155 -5.20 22.37 9.00
N VAL A 156 -4.64 21.47 8.20
CA VAL A 156 -4.35 20.10 8.61
C VAL A 156 -2.99 20.08 9.31
N SER A 157 -2.94 19.47 10.48
CA SER A 157 -1.70 19.27 11.24
C SER A 157 -0.73 18.40 10.44
N PRO A 158 0.55 18.79 10.34
CA PRO A 158 1.58 17.91 9.78
C PRO A 158 1.95 16.77 10.75
N PHE A 159 1.42 16.77 11.98
CA PHE A 159 1.71 15.79 13.02
C PHE A 159 0.45 15.10 13.54
N GLY A 160 0.61 13.88 14.07
CA GLY A 160 -0.48 13.14 14.69
C GLY A 160 -1.51 12.61 13.68
N ASN A 161 -1.05 12.07 12.55
CA ASN A 161 -1.91 11.55 11.48
C ASN A 161 -1.87 10.01 11.42
N ALA A 162 -2.84 9.41 10.74
CA ALA A 162 -2.80 8.00 10.38
C ALA A 162 -2.36 7.84 8.92
N VAL A 163 -1.58 6.79 8.63
CA VAL A 163 -1.27 6.35 7.26
C VAL A 163 -1.76 4.93 7.04
N VAL A 164 -2.65 4.75 6.08
CA VAL A 164 -3.28 3.46 5.74
C VAL A 164 -2.89 3.12 4.32
N GLY A 165 -2.25 1.97 4.15
CA GLY A 165 -1.86 1.47 2.83
C GLY A 165 -2.33 0.04 2.61
N LEU A 166 -2.46 -0.32 1.35
CA LEU A 166 -2.84 -1.65 0.90
C LEU A 166 -1.89 -2.19 -0.16
N SER A 167 -1.74 -3.51 -0.24
CA SER A 167 -0.89 -4.16 -1.25
C SER A 167 0.53 -3.56 -1.25
N MET A 168 0.94 -2.93 -2.35
CA MET A 168 2.17 -2.14 -2.47
C MET A 168 2.39 -1.19 -1.27
N SER A 169 1.38 -0.39 -0.92
CA SER A 169 1.53 0.68 0.07
C SER A 169 1.34 0.22 1.51
N GLY A 170 0.94 -1.02 1.75
CA GLY A 170 0.90 -1.59 3.11
C GLY A 170 2.30 -1.67 3.75
N GLY A 171 3.32 -1.96 2.95
CA GLY A 171 4.71 -1.82 3.41
C GLY A 171 5.10 -0.35 3.62
N SER A 172 4.74 0.52 2.67
CA SER A 172 5.05 1.95 2.72
C SER A 172 4.47 2.65 3.94
N SER A 173 3.24 2.32 4.37
CA SER A 173 2.62 2.92 5.56
C SER A 173 3.42 2.62 6.84
N LEU A 174 3.90 1.39 6.99
CA LEU A 174 4.76 0.98 8.11
C LEU A 174 6.13 1.67 8.04
N ILE A 175 6.72 1.82 6.85
CA ILE A 175 8.00 2.54 6.68
C ILE A 175 7.85 4.02 7.02
N LEU A 176 6.79 4.67 6.56
CA LEU A 176 6.51 6.06 6.89
C LEU A 176 6.39 6.25 8.41
N ALA A 177 5.67 5.38 9.13
CA ALA A 177 5.61 5.46 10.59
C ALA A 177 6.93 5.10 11.30
N ALA A 178 7.74 4.20 10.73
CA ALA A 178 9.04 3.84 11.30
C ALA A 178 10.05 5.01 11.26
N TYR A 179 10.01 5.83 10.21
CA TYR A 179 10.95 6.95 10.01
C TYR A 179 10.37 8.32 10.37
N TYR A 180 9.04 8.48 10.38
CA TYR A 180 8.35 9.74 10.65
C TYR A 180 7.30 9.58 11.77
N PRO A 181 7.68 9.11 12.97
CA PRO A 181 6.72 8.73 14.02
C PRO A 181 5.90 9.89 14.58
N GLN A 182 6.40 11.13 14.51
CA GLN A 182 5.64 12.31 14.91
C GLN A 182 4.53 12.64 13.90
N GLN A 183 4.80 12.42 12.61
CA GLN A 183 3.81 12.58 11.57
C GLN A 183 2.79 11.44 11.60
N PHE A 184 3.25 10.21 11.77
CA PHE A 184 2.43 9.00 11.70
C PHE A 184 2.56 8.13 12.96
N PRO A 185 1.92 8.50 14.08
CA PRO A 185 1.80 7.62 15.25
C PRO A 185 0.92 6.39 15.00
N TYR A 186 0.13 6.40 13.92
CA TYR A 186 -0.74 5.29 13.51
C TYR A 186 -0.42 4.85 12.08
N ALA A 187 -0.22 3.55 11.87
CA ALA A 187 -0.06 2.96 10.53
C ALA A 187 -0.91 1.70 10.35
N ALA A 188 -1.53 1.55 9.18
CA ALA A 188 -2.23 0.34 8.80
C ALA A 188 -1.66 -0.25 7.50
N SER A 189 -1.49 -1.58 7.49
CA SER A 189 -1.06 -2.36 6.34
C SER A 189 -2.11 -3.42 6.03
N LEU A 190 -2.75 -3.27 4.87
CA LEU A 190 -3.82 -4.15 4.39
C LEU A 190 -3.29 -5.02 3.25
N SER A 191 -3.11 -6.32 3.51
CA SER A 191 -2.52 -7.27 2.56
C SER A 191 -1.15 -6.83 2.04
N GLY A 192 -0.33 -6.21 2.90
CA GLY A 192 0.92 -5.56 2.49
C GLY A 192 2.11 -6.50 2.30
N PHE A 193 3.06 -6.09 1.46
CA PHE A 193 4.38 -6.72 1.35
C PHE A 193 5.30 -6.22 2.48
N VAL A 194 5.37 -6.98 3.57
CA VAL A 194 6.06 -6.54 4.81
C VAL A 194 7.45 -7.12 5.05
N ASN A 195 8.00 -7.87 4.08
CA ASN A 195 9.40 -8.34 4.10
C ASN A 195 10.06 -8.23 2.70
N PRO A 196 9.98 -7.05 2.03
CA PRO A 196 10.34 -6.89 0.62
C PRO A 196 11.80 -7.18 0.28
N SER A 197 12.72 -7.17 1.26
CA SER A 197 14.14 -7.41 1.04
C SER A 197 14.55 -8.89 1.11
N GLU A 198 13.63 -9.77 1.52
CA GLU A 198 13.94 -11.17 1.82
C GLU A 198 13.71 -12.10 0.63
N GLY A 199 14.62 -13.05 0.45
CA GLY A 199 14.43 -14.18 -0.46
C GLY A 199 14.03 -13.78 -1.87
N TRP A 200 12.83 -14.18 -2.29
CA TRP A 200 12.30 -13.92 -3.62
C TRP A 200 11.52 -12.60 -3.73
N TRP A 201 11.28 -11.89 -2.63
CA TRP A 201 10.48 -10.66 -2.64
C TRP A 201 11.03 -9.58 -3.58
N PRO A 202 12.35 -9.31 -3.65
CA PRO A 202 12.87 -8.33 -4.60
C PRO A 202 12.54 -8.66 -6.06
N THR A 203 12.63 -9.94 -6.43
CA THR A 203 12.31 -10.43 -7.77
C THR A 203 10.81 -10.30 -8.07
N LEU A 204 9.95 -10.67 -7.12
CA LEU A 204 8.50 -10.59 -7.28
C LEU A 204 8.03 -9.14 -7.40
N ILE A 205 8.60 -8.23 -6.60
CA ILE A 205 8.36 -6.80 -6.69
C ILE A 205 8.80 -6.28 -8.06
N GLY A 206 9.98 -6.67 -8.55
CA GLY A 206 10.46 -6.30 -9.89
C GLY A 206 9.51 -6.74 -11.01
N LEU A 207 9.00 -7.98 -10.96
CA LEU A 207 8.02 -8.48 -11.93
C LEU A 207 6.70 -7.71 -11.86
N ALA A 208 6.20 -7.44 -10.65
CA ALA A 208 4.95 -6.70 -10.46
C ALA A 208 5.06 -5.25 -10.96
N MET A 209 6.18 -4.57 -10.69
CA MET A 209 6.45 -3.21 -11.18
C MET A 209 6.56 -3.17 -12.71
N THR A 210 7.19 -4.18 -13.32
CA THR A 210 7.30 -4.29 -14.78
C THR A 210 5.92 -4.48 -15.42
N ASP A 211 5.07 -5.33 -14.83
CA ASP A 211 3.70 -5.54 -15.30
C ASP A 211 2.82 -4.28 -15.11
N SER A 212 2.99 -3.58 -14.00
CA SER A 212 2.26 -2.35 -13.68
C SER A 212 2.98 -1.10 -14.21
N GLY A 213 3.06 -0.97 -15.54
CA GLY A 213 3.56 0.24 -16.21
C GLY A 213 5.04 0.22 -16.60
N GLY A 214 5.67 -0.95 -16.67
CA GLY A 214 7.05 -1.10 -17.13
C GLY A 214 8.10 -0.54 -16.17
N TYR A 215 7.79 -0.42 -14.88
CA TYR A 215 8.67 0.22 -13.91
C TYR A 215 9.83 -0.69 -13.49
N ASN A 216 10.96 -0.08 -13.16
CA ASN A 216 12.21 -0.78 -12.83
C ASN A 216 12.55 -0.69 -11.33
N ALA A 217 12.52 -1.82 -10.63
CA ALA A 217 12.86 -1.88 -9.20
C ALA A 217 14.32 -1.45 -8.89
N ASN A 218 15.27 -1.65 -9.82
CA ASN A 218 16.64 -1.18 -9.62
C ASN A 218 16.74 0.35 -9.70
N SER A 219 15.88 1.02 -10.47
CA SER A 219 15.80 2.49 -10.43
C SER A 219 15.25 3.02 -9.11
N MET A 220 14.43 2.22 -8.42
CA MET A 220 13.82 2.57 -7.15
C MET A 220 14.80 2.41 -5.98
N TRP A 221 15.26 1.19 -5.72
CA TRP A 221 16.08 0.83 -4.56
C TRP A 221 17.41 0.15 -4.93
N GLY A 222 17.85 0.25 -6.18
CA GLY A 222 19.08 -0.41 -6.62
C GLY A 222 18.95 -1.94 -6.71
N PRO A 223 20.07 -2.65 -6.95
CA PRO A 223 20.12 -4.11 -6.87
C PRO A 223 19.58 -4.61 -5.53
N SER A 224 19.08 -5.85 -5.46
CA SER A 224 18.54 -6.44 -4.21
C SER A 224 19.51 -6.49 -3.03
N SER A 225 20.81 -6.35 -3.27
CA SER A 225 21.86 -6.20 -2.25
C SER A 225 22.01 -4.78 -1.70
N ASP A 226 21.41 -3.78 -2.34
CA ASP A 226 21.49 -2.39 -1.94
C ASP A 226 20.79 -2.18 -0.57
N PRO A 227 21.37 -1.39 0.34
CA PRO A 227 20.77 -1.12 1.65
C PRO A 227 19.36 -0.51 1.59
N ALA A 228 18.97 0.15 0.50
CA ALA A 228 17.62 0.70 0.34
C ALA A 228 16.51 -0.36 0.45
N TRP A 229 16.78 -1.60 0.04
CA TRP A 229 15.82 -2.70 0.23
C TRP A 229 15.53 -2.95 1.70
N LYS A 230 16.57 -3.09 2.53
CA LYS A 230 16.41 -3.30 3.98
C LYS A 230 15.89 -2.07 4.70
N ARG A 231 16.27 -0.87 4.24
CA ARG A 231 15.74 0.40 4.77
C ARG A 231 14.22 0.43 4.64
N ASN A 232 13.71 0.02 3.48
CA ASN A 232 12.28 0.02 3.17
C ASN A 232 11.58 -1.31 3.46
N ASP A 233 12.17 -2.14 4.32
CA ASP A 233 11.60 -3.42 4.75
C ASP A 233 10.97 -3.30 6.14
N PRO A 234 9.63 -3.37 6.28
CA PRO A 234 8.97 -3.27 7.59
C PRO A 234 9.44 -4.33 8.58
N MET A 235 9.71 -5.57 8.15
CA MET A 235 10.23 -6.65 9.00
C MET A 235 11.55 -6.25 9.65
N VAL A 236 12.44 -5.62 8.87
CA VAL A 236 13.73 -5.11 9.36
C VAL A 236 13.54 -3.89 10.26
N GLN A 237 12.54 -3.05 9.97
CA GLN A 237 12.26 -1.84 10.74
C GLN A 237 11.35 -2.06 11.97
N ILE A 238 10.96 -3.30 12.30
CA ILE A 238 10.20 -3.64 13.51
C ILE A 238 10.75 -2.95 14.78
N PRO A 239 12.08 -2.96 15.07
CA PRO A 239 12.60 -2.29 16.26
C PRO A 239 12.26 -0.80 16.34
N ARG A 240 12.15 -0.10 15.20
CA ARG A 240 11.74 1.32 15.16
C ARG A 240 10.27 1.46 15.52
N LEU A 241 9.39 0.64 14.94
CA LEU A 241 7.96 0.64 15.24
C LEU A 241 7.70 0.37 16.74
N VAL A 242 8.44 -0.56 17.33
CA VAL A 242 8.37 -0.87 18.77
C VAL A 242 8.88 0.31 19.60
N ALA A 243 10.06 0.85 19.28
CA ALA A 243 10.65 1.97 20.01
C ALA A 243 9.78 3.23 19.97
N ASN A 244 9.13 3.49 18.83
CA ASN A 244 8.22 4.61 18.63
C ASN A 244 6.84 4.36 19.27
N ASN A 245 6.57 3.14 19.76
CA ASN A 245 5.25 2.70 20.21
C ASN A 245 4.14 2.98 19.18
N THR A 246 4.46 2.88 17.89
CA THR A 246 3.52 3.12 16.80
C THR A 246 2.30 2.22 16.95
N ARG A 247 1.10 2.79 16.83
CA ARG A 247 -0.13 2.00 16.70
C ARG A 247 -0.15 1.35 15.33
N ILE A 248 -0.10 0.03 15.27
CA ILE A 248 -0.15 -0.69 13.99
C ILE A 248 -1.47 -1.47 13.84
N TRP A 249 -2.06 -1.40 12.65
CA TRP A 249 -3.19 -2.24 12.24
C TRP A 249 -2.78 -3.10 11.05
N MET A 250 -2.61 -4.39 11.29
CA MET A 250 -2.21 -5.35 10.28
C MET A 250 -3.42 -6.18 9.86
N TYR A 251 -3.67 -6.26 8.56
CA TYR A 251 -4.67 -7.15 7.99
C TYR A 251 -4.06 -7.96 6.85
N CYS A 252 -4.40 -9.24 6.78
CA CYS A 252 -4.18 -10.07 5.61
C CYS A 252 -5.23 -11.17 5.60
N GLY A 253 -5.94 -11.35 4.50
CA GLY A 253 -6.79 -12.51 4.28
C GLY A 253 -5.96 -13.78 4.03
N ASN A 254 -6.62 -14.87 3.68
CA ASN A 254 -5.97 -16.16 3.38
C ASN A 254 -6.15 -16.64 1.93
N GLY A 255 -6.76 -15.82 1.07
CA GLY A 255 -7.06 -16.15 -0.32
C GLY A 255 -8.39 -16.89 -0.53
N THR A 256 -9.17 -17.15 0.53
CA THR A 256 -10.51 -17.73 0.42
C THR A 256 -11.55 -16.60 0.34
N PRO A 257 -12.25 -16.43 -0.79
CA PRO A 257 -13.30 -15.41 -0.89
C PRO A 257 -14.47 -15.77 0.03
N SER A 258 -15.19 -14.75 0.46
CA SER A 258 -16.47 -14.82 1.17
C SER A 258 -17.50 -14.03 0.37
N ASP A 259 -18.68 -13.78 0.95
CA ASP A 259 -19.76 -13.03 0.32
C ASP A 259 -19.38 -11.58 -0.08
N LEU A 260 -18.19 -11.10 0.33
CA LEU A 260 -17.60 -9.81 -0.06
C LEU A 260 -16.99 -9.82 -1.48
N GLY A 261 -16.90 -10.98 -2.14
CA GLY A 261 -16.40 -11.12 -3.52
C GLY A 261 -14.90 -11.46 -3.61
N GLY A 262 -14.27 -11.12 -4.75
CA GLY A 262 -12.83 -11.34 -4.97
C GLY A 262 -12.43 -12.75 -5.41
N ASP A 263 -13.37 -13.53 -5.96
CA ASP A 263 -13.15 -14.91 -6.42
C ASP A 263 -12.38 -14.99 -7.76
N ASN A 264 -11.10 -14.56 -7.79
CA ASN A 264 -10.23 -14.74 -8.94
C ASN A 264 -8.84 -15.30 -8.55
N MET A 265 -8.28 -16.15 -9.42
CA MET A 265 -7.05 -16.91 -9.14
C MET A 265 -5.82 -16.06 -8.77
N PRO A 266 -5.54 -14.91 -9.42
CA PRO A 266 -4.43 -14.05 -9.03
C PRO A 266 -4.59 -13.48 -7.61
N ALA A 267 -5.80 -13.05 -7.22
CA ALA A 267 -6.06 -12.52 -5.89
C ALA A 267 -5.89 -13.57 -4.77
N LYS A 268 -6.25 -14.84 -5.03
CA LYS A 268 -6.03 -15.95 -4.06
C LYS A 268 -4.55 -16.26 -3.88
N PHE A 269 -3.78 -16.26 -4.98
CA PHE A 269 -2.37 -16.61 -4.96
C PHE A 269 -1.50 -15.57 -4.25
N LEU A 270 -1.75 -14.28 -4.53
CA LEU A 270 -1.03 -13.20 -3.86
C LEU A 270 -1.30 -13.22 -2.35
N GLU A 271 -2.55 -13.42 -1.93
CA GLU A 271 -2.91 -13.41 -0.51
C GLU A 271 -2.29 -14.59 0.26
N GLY A 272 -2.26 -15.79 -0.33
CA GLY A 272 -1.60 -16.95 0.29
C GLY A 272 -0.07 -16.81 0.42
N LEU A 273 0.55 -16.01 -0.45
CA LEU A 273 1.98 -15.69 -0.36
C LEU A 273 2.24 -14.62 0.70
N THR A 274 1.41 -13.58 0.77
CA THR A 274 1.56 -12.47 1.72
C THR A 274 1.18 -12.85 3.14
N LEU A 275 0.22 -13.76 3.34
CA LEU A 275 -0.24 -14.16 4.68
C LEU A 275 0.92 -14.68 5.54
N ARG A 276 1.73 -15.60 5.02
CA ARG A 276 2.88 -16.15 5.74
C ARG A 276 3.87 -15.07 6.18
N THR A 277 4.09 -14.06 5.34
CA THR A 277 4.97 -12.93 5.66
C THR A 277 4.34 -12.03 6.73
N ASN A 278 3.02 -11.83 6.70
CA ASN A 278 2.31 -11.04 7.70
C ASN A 278 2.22 -11.74 9.07
N GLU A 279 2.03 -13.06 9.11
CA GLU A 279 2.11 -13.87 10.34
C GLU A 279 3.54 -13.85 10.92
N THR A 280 4.56 -13.96 10.05
CA THR A 280 5.96 -13.83 10.47
C THR A 280 6.24 -12.44 11.06
N PHE A 281 5.67 -11.39 10.46
CA PHE A 281 5.80 -10.03 10.97
C PHE A 281 5.17 -9.90 12.36
N GLN A 282 3.96 -10.45 12.57
CA GLN A 282 3.33 -10.46 13.89
C GLN A 282 4.22 -11.13 14.94
N ASN A 283 4.71 -12.33 14.63
CA ASN A 283 5.56 -13.09 15.56
C ASN A 283 6.83 -12.31 15.92
N ASN A 284 7.48 -11.70 14.93
CA ASN A 284 8.68 -10.90 15.15
C ASN A 284 8.39 -9.59 15.89
N TYR A 285 7.25 -8.94 15.63
CA TYR A 285 6.82 -7.74 16.34
C TYR A 285 6.62 -8.02 17.83
N VAL A 286 5.89 -9.09 18.16
CA VAL A 286 5.68 -9.52 19.55
C VAL A 286 7.00 -9.93 20.20
N ALA A 287 7.84 -10.71 19.52
CA ALA A 287 9.14 -11.13 20.03
C ALA A 287 10.09 -9.95 20.30
N ALA A 288 9.98 -8.87 19.54
CA ALA A 288 10.73 -7.63 19.74
C ALA A 288 10.17 -6.73 20.86
N GLY A 289 9.10 -7.15 21.56
CA GLY A 289 8.46 -6.37 22.63
C GLY A 289 7.38 -5.39 22.15
N GLY A 290 6.93 -5.54 20.89
CA GLY A 290 5.82 -4.80 20.33
C GLY A 290 4.53 -5.08 21.08
N ARG A 291 3.82 -4.00 21.45
CA ARG A 291 2.67 -4.04 22.38
C ARG A 291 1.51 -3.15 21.98
N ASN A 292 1.58 -2.51 20.81
CA ASN A 292 0.58 -1.57 20.32
C ASN A 292 0.10 -1.93 18.91
N GLY A 293 -0.14 -3.23 18.69
CA GLY A 293 -0.55 -3.75 17.39
C GLY A 293 -1.89 -4.49 17.44
N VAL A 294 -2.72 -4.28 16.42
CA VAL A 294 -3.90 -5.08 16.09
C VAL A 294 -3.55 -5.95 14.88
N PHE A 295 -3.78 -7.25 14.96
CA PHE A 295 -3.48 -8.22 13.90
C PHE A 295 -4.75 -8.98 13.52
N ASN A 296 -5.22 -8.76 12.30
CA ASN A 296 -6.45 -9.34 11.75
C ASN A 296 -6.11 -10.31 10.62
N PHE A 297 -6.02 -11.60 10.96
CA PHE A 297 -5.79 -12.70 9.99
C PHE A 297 -6.99 -13.65 9.95
N PRO A 298 -8.12 -13.22 9.36
CA PRO A 298 -9.33 -14.03 9.28
C PRO A 298 -9.15 -15.28 8.38
N ALA A 299 -10.02 -16.27 8.59
CA ALA A 299 -10.08 -17.49 7.80
C ALA A 299 -10.71 -17.30 6.39
N ASN A 300 -10.96 -16.05 6.00
CA ASN A 300 -11.47 -15.61 4.72
C ASN A 300 -10.81 -14.26 4.36
N GLY A 301 -10.91 -13.84 3.10
CA GLY A 301 -10.31 -12.60 2.62
C GLY A 301 -9.45 -12.82 1.39
N THR A 302 -9.64 -11.97 0.39
CA THR A 302 -8.81 -11.94 -0.83
C THR A 302 -8.17 -10.57 -1.00
N HIS A 303 -7.19 -10.50 -1.91
CA HIS A 303 -6.48 -9.28 -2.27
C HIS A 303 -7.36 -8.32 -3.10
N SER A 304 -8.40 -7.75 -2.50
CA SER A 304 -9.41 -6.96 -3.19
C SER A 304 -10.08 -5.88 -2.33
N TRP A 305 -10.52 -4.81 -3.00
CA TRP A 305 -11.12 -3.62 -2.40
C TRP A 305 -12.23 -3.83 -1.37
N PRO A 306 -13.20 -4.76 -1.53
CA PRO A 306 -14.25 -4.95 -0.54
C PRO A 306 -13.71 -5.30 0.86
N TYR A 307 -12.65 -6.10 0.93
CA TYR A 307 -12.01 -6.43 2.21
C TYR A 307 -11.22 -5.27 2.78
N TRP A 308 -10.50 -4.53 1.93
CA TRP A 308 -9.74 -3.36 2.38
C TRP A 308 -10.67 -2.24 2.89
N ASN A 309 -11.82 -2.03 2.25
CA ASN A 309 -12.86 -1.15 2.74
C ASN A 309 -13.45 -1.63 4.08
N ALA A 310 -13.79 -2.91 4.20
CA ALA A 310 -14.29 -3.46 5.46
C ALA A 310 -13.30 -3.23 6.62
N GLN A 311 -12.00 -3.34 6.37
CA GLN A 311 -10.96 -3.01 7.34
C GLN A 311 -10.87 -1.51 7.64
N LEU A 312 -10.98 -0.66 6.62
CA LEU A 312 -11.00 0.79 6.79
C LEU A 312 -12.16 1.24 7.69
N VAL A 313 -13.36 0.66 7.51
CA VAL A 313 -14.51 0.88 8.39
C VAL A 313 -14.23 0.37 9.80
N ALA A 314 -13.69 -0.84 9.93
CA ALA A 314 -13.41 -1.47 11.22
C ALA A 314 -12.38 -0.69 12.06
N MET A 315 -11.37 -0.09 11.42
CA MET A 315 -10.34 0.68 12.11
C MET A 315 -10.74 2.12 12.44
N LYS A 316 -11.83 2.64 11.85
CA LYS A 316 -12.27 4.04 12.07
C LYS A 316 -12.36 4.43 13.56
N PRO A 317 -13.06 3.69 14.45
CA PRO A 317 -13.08 4.04 15.88
C PRO A 317 -11.69 3.97 16.54
N ASP A 318 -10.82 3.06 16.09
CA ASP A 318 -9.44 2.93 16.60
C ASP A 318 -8.60 4.16 16.26
N ILE A 319 -8.66 4.61 15.01
CA ILE A 319 -7.96 5.82 14.54
C ILE A 319 -8.46 7.04 15.33
N ILE A 320 -9.78 7.22 15.44
CA ILE A 320 -10.38 8.36 16.17
C ILE A 320 -9.87 8.36 17.62
N GLN A 321 -9.88 7.21 18.29
CA GLN A 321 -9.39 7.10 19.66
C GLN A 321 -7.91 7.49 19.76
N VAL A 322 -7.05 6.94 18.90
CA VAL A 322 -5.60 7.13 18.97
C VAL A 322 -5.20 8.56 18.62
N LEU A 323 -5.78 9.14 17.57
CA LEU A 323 -5.40 10.49 17.13
C LEU A 323 -5.98 11.59 18.05
N ASN A 324 -7.16 11.37 18.65
CA ASN A 324 -7.76 12.37 19.56
C ASN A 324 -7.30 12.23 21.01
N SER A 325 -6.81 11.06 21.45
CA SER A 325 -6.31 10.89 22.83
C SER A 325 -5.00 11.66 23.09
N GLY A 326 -4.24 12.01 22.04
CA GLY A 326 -3.08 12.91 22.14
C GLY A 326 -3.42 14.32 22.61
N ASN A 327 -4.66 14.78 22.45
CA ASN A 327 -5.09 16.14 22.82
C ASN A 327 -5.48 16.29 24.30
N ASN A 328 -5.57 15.19 25.07
CA ASN A 328 -5.91 15.22 26.50
C ASN A 328 -4.67 15.22 27.43
N SER A 329 -3.47 15.35 26.87
CA SER A 329 -2.20 15.28 27.62
C SER A 329 -1.39 16.59 27.61
N ALA A 330 -2.02 17.72 27.28
CA ALA A 330 -1.40 19.06 27.28
C ALA A 330 -2.12 20.00 28.24
#